data_AF-W8YK48-F1
#
_entry.id   AF-W8YK48-F1
#
_cell.length_a   1.000
_cell.length_b   1.000
_cell.length_c   1.000
_cell.angle_alpha   90.00
_cell.angle_beta   90.00
_cell.angle_gamma   90.00
#
_symmetry.space_group_name_H-M   'P 1'
#
loop_
_entity.id
_entity.type
_entity.pdbx_description
1 polymer ?
#
loop_
_entity_poly.entity_id
_entity_poly.type
_entity_poly.pdbx_seq_one_letter_code
_entity_poly.pdbx_strand_id
1 'polypeptide(L)'
;MNTGYGFRHLTDGFCKEAGFTPHIAFEVDEPTVISDLIKQGLGIAFVPSLTLLKNSTLASSKLRIIEPNCQRTIGLSWSKKRYLSKTAQQFREFVIDYFSNIRT
;
A
#
# COMPACT_ATOMS: atom_id res chain seq x y z
N MET A 1 -11.12 6.15 14.14
CA MET A 1 -10.76 5.72 12.78
C MET A 1 -10.70 6.96 11.90
N ASN A 2 -9.53 7.33 11.38
CA ASN A 2 -9.39 8.53 10.56
C ASN A 2 -10.14 8.34 9.25
N THR A 3 -11.23 9.09 9.07
CA THR A 3 -12.04 9.11 7.87
C THR A 3 -11.35 9.95 6.80
N GLY A 4 -10.65 9.29 5.88
CA GLY A 4 -10.11 9.91 4.67
C GLY A 4 -8.83 9.24 4.16
N TYR A 5 -8.89 8.71 2.93
CA TYR A 5 -7.72 8.27 2.13
C TYR A 5 -6.85 7.14 2.74
N GLY A 6 -7.41 6.35 3.66
CA GLY A 6 -6.75 5.15 4.19
C GLY A 6 -6.77 3.97 3.21
N PHE A 7 -5.84 3.02 3.39
CA PHE A 7 -5.71 1.83 2.55
C PHE A 7 -7.03 1.03 2.46
N ARG A 8 -7.78 0.94 3.56
CA ARG A 8 -9.09 0.27 3.63
C ARG A 8 -10.11 0.84 2.64
N HIS A 9 -10.30 2.15 2.64
CA HIS A 9 -11.28 2.80 1.75
C HIS A 9 -10.91 2.59 0.28
N LEU A 10 -9.62 2.56 -0.03
CA LEU A 10 -9.13 2.30 -1.39
C LEU A 10 -9.46 0.86 -1.82
N THR A 11 -9.17 -0.14 -0.97
CA THR A 11 -9.48 -1.55 -1.26
C THR A 11 -10.98 -1.81 -1.34
N ASP A 12 -11.79 -1.13 -0.51
CA ASP A 12 -13.25 -1.19 -0.60
C ASP A 12 -13.77 -0.63 -1.92
N GLY A 13 -13.18 0.47 -2.38
CA GLY A 13 -13.45 1.03 -3.70
C GLY A 13 -13.21 0.01 -4.82
N PHE A 14 -12.08 -0.70 -4.78
CA PHE A 14 -11.76 -1.73 -5.77
C PHE A 14 -12.72 -2.92 -5.74
N CYS A 15 -13.08 -3.43 -4.55
CA CYS A 15 -14.08 -4.50 -4.45
C CYS A 15 -15.43 -4.05 -5.04
N LYS A 16 -15.84 -2.81 -4.73
CA LYS A 16 -17.08 -2.24 -5.25
C LYS A 16 -17.04 -2.07 -6.77
N GLU A 17 -15.92 -1.63 -7.33
CA GLU A 17 -15.70 -1.53 -8.78
C GLU A 17 -15.77 -2.91 -9.45
N ALA A 18 -15.25 -3.95 -8.79
CA ALA A 18 -15.39 -5.34 -9.21
C ALA A 18 -16.81 -5.92 -9.00
N GLY A 19 -17.75 -5.16 -8.44
CA GLY A 19 -19.15 -5.55 -8.27
C GLY A 19 -19.47 -6.33 -7.00
N PHE A 20 -18.61 -6.31 -5.97
CA PHE A 20 -18.86 -7.02 -4.71
C PHE A 20 -18.50 -6.22 -3.45
N THR A 21 -19.09 -6.61 -2.32
CA THR A 21 -18.69 -6.14 -0.99
C THR A 21 -17.88 -7.24 -0.30
N PRO A 22 -16.68 -6.96 0.21
CA PRO A 22 -15.85 -8.01 0.81
C PRO A 22 -16.45 -8.48 2.14
N HIS A 23 -16.43 -9.78 2.39
CA HIS A 23 -16.76 -10.35 3.71
C HIS A 23 -15.50 -10.36 4.57
N ILE A 24 -15.48 -9.52 5.60
CA ILE A 24 -14.28 -9.28 6.41
C ILE A 24 -14.28 -10.15 7.66
N ALA A 25 -13.36 -11.11 7.72
CA ALA A 25 -13.13 -11.93 8.91
C ALA A 25 -12.23 -11.25 9.94
N PHE A 26 -11.24 -10.48 9.49
CA PHE A 26 -10.24 -9.82 10.34
C PHE A 26 -9.84 -8.44 9.79
N GLU A 27 -9.53 -7.51 10.69
CA GLU A 27 -8.91 -6.23 10.39
C GLU A 27 -7.62 -6.09 11.19
N VAL A 28 -6.49 -5.93 10.50
CA VAL A 28 -5.14 -5.94 11.10
C VAL A 28 -4.26 -4.93 10.36
N ASP A 29 -3.53 -4.11 11.11
CA ASP A 29 -2.59 -3.12 10.56
C ASP A 29 -1.12 -3.57 10.60
N GLU A 30 -0.83 -4.71 11.25
CA GLU A 30 0.52 -5.25 11.41
C GLU A 30 0.82 -6.33 10.33
N PRO A 31 1.79 -6.11 9.42
CA PRO A 31 2.05 -7.03 8.30
C PRO A 31 2.46 -8.46 8.67
N THR A 32 3.15 -8.67 9.79
CA THR A 32 3.56 -10.02 10.20
C THR A 32 2.36 -10.86 10.66
N VAL A 33 1.42 -10.27 11.40
CA VAL A 33 0.16 -10.90 11.82
C VAL A 33 -0.70 -11.21 10.59
N ILE A 34 -0.79 -10.30 9.61
CA ILE A 34 -1.49 -10.60 8.34
C ILE A 34 -0.87 -11.83 7.66
N SER A 35 0.46 -11.90 7.60
CA SER A 35 1.17 -13.05 7.01
C SER A 35 0.86 -14.34 7.74
N ASP A 36 0.86 -14.33 9.06
CA ASP A 36 0.61 -15.51 9.87
C ASP A 36 -0.83 -16.01 9.74
N LEU A 37 -1.82 -15.09 9.68
CA LEU A 37 -3.22 -15.46 9.42
C LEU A 37 -3.41 -16.10 8.03
N ILE A 38 -2.75 -15.56 6.99
CA ILE A 38 -2.78 -16.14 5.64
C ILE A 38 -2.12 -17.53 5.62
N LYS A 39 -0.96 -17.69 6.28
CA LYS A 39 -0.26 -18.98 6.36
C LYS A 39 -1.07 -20.06 7.09
N GLN A 40 -1.91 -19.65 8.04
CA GLN A 40 -2.83 -20.54 8.73
C GLN A 40 -4.10 -20.86 7.92
N GLY A 41 -4.26 -20.31 6.71
CA GLY A 41 -5.41 -20.58 5.85
C GLY A 41 -6.67 -19.82 6.25
N LEU A 42 -6.55 -18.76 7.05
CA LEU A 42 -7.70 -18.00 7.57
C LEU A 42 -8.25 -16.96 6.58
N GLY A 43 -7.67 -16.85 5.38
CA GLY A 43 -8.21 -16.03 4.29
C GLY A 43 -7.14 -15.46 3.36
N ILE A 44 -7.52 -14.37 2.68
CA ILE A 44 -6.67 -13.58 1.79
C ILE A 44 -6.66 -12.11 2.25
N ALA A 45 -5.63 -11.36 1.88
CA ALA A 45 -5.55 -9.94 2.19
C ALA A 45 -5.04 -9.12 1.01
N PHE A 46 -5.47 -7.86 0.94
CA PHE A 46 -4.79 -6.86 0.13
C PHE A 46 -3.48 -6.47 0.81
N VAL A 47 -2.39 -6.48 0.05
CA VAL A 47 -1.06 -6.09 0.54
C VAL A 47 -0.42 -5.14 -0.48
N PRO A 48 0.10 -3.98 -0.08
CA PRO A 48 0.85 -3.10 -0.99
C PRO A 48 2.06 -3.82 -1.59
N SER A 49 2.32 -3.65 -2.88
CA SER A 49 3.44 -4.29 -3.58
C SER A 49 4.80 -4.01 -2.91
N LEU A 50 5.00 -2.79 -2.40
CA LEU A 50 6.20 -2.40 -1.66
C LEU A 50 6.43 -3.21 -0.36
N THR A 51 5.36 -3.69 0.29
CA THR A 51 5.49 -4.54 1.49
C THR A 51 6.05 -5.92 1.11
N LEU A 52 5.73 -6.42 -0.08
CA LEU A 52 6.24 -7.71 -0.59
C LEU A 52 7.74 -7.66 -0.88
N LEU A 53 8.30 -6.50 -1.23
CA LEU A 53 9.75 -6.35 -1.44
C LEU A 53 10.56 -6.63 -0.17
N LYS A 54 9.98 -6.39 1.01
CA LYS A 54 10.65 -6.58 2.31
C LYS A 54 10.36 -7.94 2.94
N ASN A 55 9.30 -8.63 2.53
CA ASN A 55 8.84 -9.85 3.17
C ASN A 55 8.75 -11.01 2.16
N SER A 56 9.85 -11.75 2.03
CA SER A 56 9.99 -12.87 1.09
C SER A 56 8.92 -13.95 1.29
N THR A 57 8.45 -14.15 2.52
CA THR A 57 7.44 -15.20 2.82
C THR A 57 6.07 -14.88 2.23
N LEU A 58 5.70 -13.60 2.14
CA LEU A 58 4.47 -13.17 1.47
C LEU A 58 4.61 -13.15 -0.06
N ALA A 59 5.83 -13.00 -0.56
CA ALA A 59 6.08 -12.91 -2.00
C ALA A 59 5.79 -14.23 -2.74
N SER A 60 5.94 -15.38 -2.08
CA SER A 60 5.73 -16.71 -2.67
C SER A 60 4.27 -17.05 -2.97
N SER A 61 3.31 -16.38 -2.32
CA SER A 61 1.87 -16.66 -2.45
C SER A 61 1.08 -15.44 -2.93
N LYS A 62 1.69 -14.58 -3.74
CA LYS A 62 1.04 -13.37 -4.24
C LYS A 62 0.17 -13.65 -5.46
N LEU A 63 -1.02 -13.07 -5.48
CA LEU A 63 -1.89 -13.03 -6.66
C LEU A 63 -1.94 -11.60 -7.18
N ARG A 64 -1.70 -11.44 -8.49
CA ARG A 64 -1.82 -10.14 -9.15
C ARG A 64 -3.28 -9.92 -9.55
N ILE A 65 -3.85 -8.81 -9.14
CA ILE A 65 -5.15 -8.34 -9.61
C ILE A 65 -4.96 -7.71 -10.99
N ILE A 66 -5.75 -8.18 -11.97
CA ILE A 66 -5.71 -7.67 -13.36
C ILE A 66 -6.77 -6.58 -13.53
N GLU A 67 -7.99 -6.86 -13.06
CA GLU A 67 -9.12 -5.94 -13.08
C GLU A 67 -9.86 -5.96 -11.73
N PRO A 68 -10.21 -4.79 -11.15
CA PRO A 68 -9.90 -3.45 -11.62
C PRO A 68 -8.42 -3.09 -11.44
N ASN A 69 -7.99 -1.97 -12.02
CA ASN A 69 -6.61 -1.50 -11.89
C ASN A 69 -6.35 -0.94 -10.49
N CYS A 70 -5.94 -1.83 -9.57
CA CYS A 70 -5.70 -1.51 -8.17
C CYS A 70 -4.39 -0.71 -7.96
N GLN A 71 -4.44 0.61 -8.08
CA GLN A 71 -3.28 1.50 -7.90
C GLN A 71 -3.51 2.55 -6.81
N ARG A 72 -2.41 2.90 -6.12
CA ARG A 72 -2.37 3.98 -5.14
C ARG A 72 -1.18 4.89 -5.44
N THR A 73 -1.43 6.19 -5.48
CA THR A 73 -0.37 7.20 -5.54
C THR A 73 0.17 7.49 -4.14
N ILE A 74 1.50 7.44 -3.99
CA ILE A 74 2.20 7.96 -2.81
C ILE A 74 2.74 9.35 -3.15
N GLY A 75 2.39 10.35 -2.35
CA GLY A 75 2.76 11.73 -2.56
C GLY A 75 3.76 12.23 -1.52
N LEU A 76 4.70 13.08 -1.97
CA LEU A 76 5.55 13.90 -1.11
C LEU A 76 5.04 15.34 -1.13
N SER A 77 4.82 15.94 0.03
CA SER A 77 4.24 17.29 0.15
C SER A 77 5.03 18.20 1.07
N TRP A 78 5.01 19.50 0.78
CA TRP A 78 5.60 20.55 1.59
C TRP A 78 4.81 21.85 1.46
N SER A 79 4.95 22.74 2.45
CA SER A 79 4.27 24.04 2.42
C SER A 79 4.95 24.99 1.45
N LYS A 80 4.17 25.57 0.53
CA LYS A 80 4.64 26.68 -0.33
C LYS A 80 4.86 27.99 0.45
N LYS A 81 4.37 28.08 1.69
CA LYS A 81 4.47 29.28 2.54
C LYS A 81 5.73 29.32 3.40
N ARG A 82 6.49 28.22 3.47
CA ARG A 82 7.69 28.11 4.30
C ARG A 82 8.90 27.83 3.42
N TYR A 83 10.04 28.40 3.78
CA TYR A 83 11.30 28.07 3.13
C TYR A 83 11.61 26.59 3.35
N LEU A 84 11.84 25.86 2.26
CA LEU A 84 12.35 24.50 2.29
C LEU A 84 13.88 24.59 2.37
N SER A 85 14.49 24.10 3.45
CA SER A 85 15.95 24.17 3.61
C SER A 85 16.66 23.49 2.43
N LYS A 86 17.91 23.89 2.15
CA LYS A 86 18.72 23.25 1.10
C LYS A 86 18.80 21.74 1.30
N THR A 87 19.01 21.30 2.55
CA THR A 87 18.99 19.87 2.91
C THR A 87 17.66 19.19 2.61
N ALA A 88 16.52 19.86 2.88
CA ALA A 88 15.21 19.29 2.58
C ALA A 88 14.91 19.27 1.07
N GLN A 89 15.41 20.23 0.30
CA GLN A 89 15.34 20.21 -1.18
C GLN A 89 16.13 19.03 -1.75
N GLN A 90 17.37 18.83 -1.28
CA GLN A 90 18.21 17.68 -1.66
C GLN A 90 17.55 16.35 -1.29
N PHE A 91 16.98 16.26 -0.09
CA PHE A 91 16.25 15.06 0.32
C PHE A 91 15.02 14.78 -0.54
N ARG A 92 14.25 15.82 -0.91
CA ARG A 92 13.12 15.68 -1.82
C ARG A 92 13.55 15.11 -3.17
N GLU A 93 14.62 15.66 -3.75
CA GLU A 93 15.17 15.18 -5.03
C GLU A 93 15.62 13.72 -4.93
N PHE A 94 16.39 13.40 -3.88
CA PHE A 94 16.79 12.02 -3.57
C PHE A 94 15.60 11.05 -3.49
N VAL A 95 14.53 11.43 -2.78
CA VAL A 95 13.33 10.57 -2.65
C VAL A 95 12.66 10.35 -4.00
N ILE A 96 12.51 11.40 -4.82
CA ILE A 96 11.90 11.30 -6.15
C ILE A 96 12.74 10.37 -7.04
N ASP A 97 14.05 10.56 -7.07
CA ASP A 97 14.96 9.75 -7.89
C ASP A 97 14.99 8.29 -7.43
N TYR A 98 15.02 8.06 -6.11
CA TYR A 98 15.02 6.72 -5.53
C TYR A 98 13.78 5.92 -5.94
N PHE A 99 12.59 6.52 -5.82
CA PHE A 99 11.33 5.84 -6.16
C PHE A 99 11.04 5.78 -7.66
N SER A 100 11.62 6.68 -8.47
CA SER A 100 11.53 6.58 -9.95
C SER A 100 12.28 5.37 -10.50
N ASN A 101 13.27 4.87 -9.77
CA ASN A 101 14.09 3.72 -10.16
C ASN A 101 13.67 2.40 -9.49
N ILE A 102 12.71 2.43 -8.56
CA ILE A 102 12.17 1.21 -7.96
C ILE A 102 11.28 0.47 -8.97
N ARG A 103 11.69 -0.75 -9.33
CA ARG A 103 10.83 -1.68 -10.06
C ARG A 103 9.91 -2.36 -9.04
N THR A 104 8.60 -2.15 -9.17
CA THR A 104 7.54 -2.82 -8.38
C THR A 104 6.74 -3.79 -9.22
#